data_AF-A0AAV7K484-F1
#
_entry.id   AF-A0AAV7K484-F1
#
_cell.length_a   1.000
_cell.length_b   1.000
_cell.length_c   1.000
_cell.angle_alpha   90.00
_cell.angle_beta   90.00
_cell.angle_gamma   90.00
#
_symmetry.space_group_name_H-M   'P 1'
#
loop_
_entity.id
_entity.type
_entity.pdbx_description
1 polymer ?
#
loop_
_entity_poly.entity_id
_entity_poly.type
_entity_poly.pdbx_seq_one_letter_code
_entity_poly.pdbx_strand_id
1 'polypeptide(L)'
;MGLDCLYEHQTSQGIIEDLNSAWFLRHRPPEIVLNDQGPNVDGGEIRDAQRKWGIKKCRFSPYHPQGEEQSDRGIQTTKQTLGCMLAEKKLQKESWPKVLQEVDYSLNTIPSASTGLTPYKIMFSVDPKRFLTLDPGNHNCANIDITRSAMNYHIQSRDTNA
;
A
#
# COMPACT_ATOMS: atom_id res chain seq x y z
N MET A 1 23.54 -5.27 10.46
CA MET A 1 22.46 -5.27 11.47
C MET A 1 21.31 -6.07 10.91
N GLY A 2 21.02 -7.19 11.58
CA GLY A 2 20.20 -8.27 11.07
C GLY A 2 18.73 -7.92 10.91
N LEU A 3 18.10 -8.65 10.01
CA LEU A 3 16.70 -8.56 9.59
C LEU A 3 15.71 -9.15 10.61
N ASP A 4 16.15 -9.38 11.84
CA ASP A 4 15.34 -9.93 12.92
C ASP A 4 14.37 -8.90 13.52
N CYS A 5 14.50 -7.61 13.17
CA CYS A 5 13.74 -6.52 13.81
C CYS A 5 12.35 -6.23 13.23
N LEU A 6 11.97 -6.76 12.05
CA LEU A 6 10.67 -6.42 11.44
C LEU A 6 9.53 -7.33 11.88
N TYR A 7 9.83 -8.47 12.52
CA TYR A 7 8.80 -9.43 12.96
C TYR A 7 8.62 -9.46 14.49
N GLU A 8 9.59 -8.98 15.27
CA GLU A 8 9.59 -9.24 16.71
C GLU A 8 8.64 -8.36 17.54
N HIS A 9 8.14 -7.21 17.06
CA HIS A 9 7.19 -6.42 17.86
C HIS A 9 6.17 -5.63 17.00
N GLN A 10 5.18 -6.31 16.41
CA GLN A 10 3.91 -5.67 15.99
C GLN A 10 3.08 -5.27 17.22
N THR A 11 3.69 -4.52 18.14
CA THR A 11 3.05 -3.99 19.33
C THR A 11 2.32 -2.71 18.97
N SER A 12 1.28 -2.36 19.73
CA SER A 12 0.57 -1.09 19.56
C SER A 12 1.53 0.10 19.62
N GLN A 13 2.51 0.04 20.54
CA GLN A 13 3.50 1.10 20.72
C GLN A 13 4.40 1.25 19.49
N GLY A 14 4.96 0.14 18.96
CA GLY A 14 5.78 0.18 17.75
C GLY A 14 5.02 0.77 16.57
N ILE A 15 3.76 0.36 16.40
CA ILE A 15 2.88 0.88 15.34
C ILE A 15 2.63 2.39 15.52
N ILE A 16 2.42 2.86 16.76
CA ILE A 16 2.24 4.29 17.05
C ILE A 16 3.49 5.10 16.69
N GLU A 17 4.67 4.61 17.09
CA GLU A 17 5.96 5.25 16.84
C GLU A 17 6.27 5.31 15.35
N ASP A 18 6.05 4.20 14.64
CA ASP A 18 6.25 4.10 13.19
C ASP A 18 5.28 5.02 12.43
N LEU A 19 3.99 5.01 12.75
CA LEU A 19 3.00 5.89 12.11
C LEU A 19 3.36 7.36 12.31
N ASN A 20 3.75 7.74 13.52
CA ASN A 20 4.11 9.12 13.82
C ASN A 20 5.38 9.54 13.08
N SER A 21 6.47 8.81 13.28
CA SER A 21 7.80 9.18 12.78
C SER A 21 7.94 8.98 11.27
N ALA A 22 7.43 7.88 10.74
CA ALA A 22 7.56 7.55 9.34
C ALA A 22 6.48 8.21 8.48
N TRP A 23 5.29 8.52 8.98
CA TRP A 23 4.20 8.97 8.10
C TRP A 23 3.59 10.31 8.48
N PHE A 24 3.10 10.47 9.70
CA PHE A 24 2.32 11.66 10.07
C PHE A 24 3.14 12.94 10.11
N LEU A 25 4.41 12.88 10.50
CA LEU A 25 5.31 14.04 10.42
C LEU A 25 5.58 14.50 8.97
N ARG A 26 5.41 13.62 7.97
CA ARG A 26 5.62 13.93 6.55
C ARG A 26 4.34 14.31 5.82
N HIS A 27 3.23 13.66 6.14
CA HIS A 27 1.98 13.71 5.36
C HIS A 27 0.75 14.19 6.14
N ARG A 28 0.91 14.50 7.43
CA ARG A 28 -0.15 14.73 8.41
C ARG A 28 -0.94 13.45 8.74
N PRO A 29 -1.54 13.37 9.94
CA PRO A 29 -2.50 12.30 10.25
C PRO A 29 -3.72 12.38 9.33
N PRO A 30 -4.27 11.23 8.88
CA PRO A 30 -5.53 11.20 8.13
C PRO A 30 -6.73 11.52 9.04
N GLU A 31 -7.83 12.00 8.47
CA GLU A 31 -9.05 12.25 9.25
C GLU A 31 -9.75 10.96 9.69
N ILE A 32 -9.67 9.93 8.85
CA ILE A 32 -10.33 8.64 9.05
C ILE A 32 -9.33 7.53 8.79
N VAL A 33 -9.25 6.57 9.72
CA VAL A 33 -8.51 5.33 9.54
C VAL A 33 -9.47 4.16 9.55
N LEU A 34 -9.19 3.25 8.63
CA LEU A 34 -9.78 1.94 8.57
C LEU A 34 -8.72 0.92 8.97
N ASN A 35 -8.99 0.16 10.02
CA ASN A 35 -8.11 -0.90 10.50
C ASN A 35 -8.95 -2.11 10.95
N ASP A 36 -8.29 -3.27 11.00
CA ASP A 36 -8.90 -4.48 11.53
C ASP A 36 -9.12 -4.39 13.06
N GLN A 37 -9.69 -5.44 13.65
CA GLN A 37 -10.00 -5.49 15.08
C GLN A 37 -8.90 -6.20 15.90
N GLY A 38 -7.70 -6.35 15.34
CA GLY A 38 -6.55 -6.92 16.01
C GLY A 38 -6.13 -6.09 17.22
N PRO A 39 -5.73 -6.72 18.34
CA PRO A 39 -5.44 -6.00 19.59
C PRO A 39 -4.27 -5.03 19.48
N ASN A 40 -3.34 -5.25 18.55
CA ASN A 40 -2.21 -4.37 18.26
C ASN A 40 -2.57 -3.15 17.41
N VAL A 41 -3.69 -3.18 16.67
CA VAL A 41 -4.13 -2.07 15.81
C VAL A 41 -5.46 -1.44 16.27
N ASP A 42 -6.19 -2.07 17.17
CA ASP A 42 -7.43 -1.55 17.77
C ASP A 42 -7.47 -1.70 19.31
N GLY A 43 -6.33 -1.95 19.93
CA GLY A 43 -6.19 -1.92 21.38
C GLY A 43 -6.42 -0.52 21.96
N GLY A 44 -6.51 -0.46 23.29
CA GLY A 44 -6.70 0.80 24.02
C GLY A 44 -5.65 1.86 23.67
N GLU A 45 -4.38 1.45 23.59
CA GLU A 45 -3.27 2.35 23.24
C GLU A 45 -3.41 2.97 21.85
N ILE A 46 -3.80 2.19 20.83
CA ILE A 46 -4.04 2.71 19.48
C ILE A 46 -5.22 3.68 19.48
N ARG A 47 -6.33 3.31 20.15
CA ARG A 47 -7.51 4.18 20.24
C ARG A 47 -7.19 5.49 20.94
N ASP A 48 -6.31 5.47 21.94
CA ASP A 48 -5.85 6.65 22.65
C ASP A 48 -4.98 7.55 21.76
N ALA A 49 -4.07 6.95 21.00
CA ALA A 49 -3.25 7.67 20.03
C ALA A 49 -4.11 8.29 18.91
N GLN A 50 -5.06 7.54 18.35
CA GLN A 50 -6.02 8.03 17.35
C GLN A 50 -6.79 9.25 17.86
N ARG A 51 -7.27 9.24 19.11
CA ARG A 51 -7.93 10.40 19.72
C ARG A 51 -7.00 11.62 19.82
N LYS A 52 -5.74 11.43 20.22
CA LYS A 52 -4.74 12.52 20.28
C LYS A 52 -4.45 13.11 18.90
N TRP A 53 -4.42 12.28 17.86
CA TRP A 53 -4.21 12.72 16.48
C TRP A 53 -5.47 13.26 15.80
N GLY A 54 -6.64 13.20 16.44
CA GLY A 54 -7.91 13.61 15.85
C GLY A 54 -8.43 12.65 14.76
N ILE A 55 -7.92 11.42 14.73
CA ILE A 55 -8.29 10.40 13.75
C ILE A 55 -9.59 9.72 14.20
N LYS A 56 -10.56 9.64 13.30
CA LYS A 56 -11.79 8.87 13.50
C LYS A 56 -11.60 7.44 12.99
N LYS A 57 -11.94 6.45 13.82
CA LYS A 57 -12.00 5.06 13.35
C LYS A 57 -13.29 4.83 12.58
N CYS A 58 -13.19 4.29 11.37
CA CYS A 58 -14.31 3.70 10.66
C CYS A 58 -14.35 2.19 10.91
N ARG A 59 -15.53 1.62 11.14
CA ARG A 59 -15.74 0.17 11.23
C ARG A 59 -16.54 -0.27 10.00
N PHE A 60 -16.11 -1.34 9.34
CA PHE A 60 -17.02 -2.03 8.43
C PHE A 60 -18.16 -2.66 9.23
N SER A 61 -19.36 -2.60 8.65
CA SER A 61 -20.39 -3.59 8.98
C SER A 61 -19.86 -4.98 8.60
N PRO A 62 -20.17 -6.05 9.34
CA PRO A 62 -19.67 -7.42 9.07
C PRO A 62 -19.88 -7.97 7.64
N TYR A 63 -20.61 -7.24 6.79
CA TYR A 63 -20.92 -7.60 5.41
C TYR A 63 -20.54 -6.49 4.39
N HIS A 64 -19.41 -5.81 4.57
CA HIS A 64 -18.93 -4.81 3.60
C HIS A 64 -17.60 -5.23 2.91
N PRO A 65 -17.68 -6.01 1.81
CA PRO A 65 -16.50 -6.55 1.13
C PRO A 65 -15.63 -5.49 0.43
N GLN A 66 -16.17 -4.32 0.09
CA GLN A 66 -15.50 -3.40 -0.85
C GLN A 66 -14.22 -2.75 -0.32
N GLY A 67 -14.12 -2.47 0.99
CA GLY A 67 -12.96 -1.76 1.51
C GLY A 67 -11.86 -2.68 2.04
N GLU A 68 -12.19 -3.89 2.50
CA GLU A 68 -11.21 -4.96 2.74
C GLU A 68 -10.60 -5.45 1.41
N GLU A 69 -11.42 -5.51 0.36
CA GLU A 69 -10.96 -5.89 -0.97
C GLU A 69 -9.91 -4.93 -1.55
N GLN A 70 -10.03 -3.62 -1.27
CA GLN A 70 -9.03 -2.65 -1.71
C GLN A 70 -7.68 -2.86 -1.00
N SER A 71 -7.68 -3.12 0.31
CA SER A 71 -6.45 -3.46 1.03
C SER A 71 -5.84 -4.75 0.53
N ASP A 72 -6.64 -5.80 0.30
CA ASP A 72 -6.15 -7.10 -0.15
C ASP A 72 -5.52 -7.03 -1.54
N ARG A 73 -6.17 -6.33 -2.48
CA ARG A 73 -5.63 -6.07 -3.82
C ARG A 73 -4.35 -5.24 -3.76
N GLY A 74 -4.29 -4.24 -2.88
CA GLY A 74 -3.09 -3.44 -2.65
C GLY A 74 -1.92 -4.31 -2.17
N ILE A 75 -2.15 -5.14 -1.16
CA ILE A 75 -1.15 -6.08 -0.63
C ILE A 75 -0.68 -7.06 -1.71
N GLN A 76 -1.60 -7.60 -2.53
CA GLN A 76 -1.27 -8.50 -3.63
C GLN A 76 -0.38 -7.81 -4.67
N THR A 77 -0.74 -6.59 -5.07
CA THR A 77 0.02 -5.79 -6.04
C THR A 77 1.44 -5.51 -5.54
N THR A 78 1.58 -5.16 -4.26
CA THR A 78 2.88 -4.94 -3.62
C THR A 78 3.72 -6.21 -3.62
N LYS A 79 3.14 -7.36 -3.25
CA LYS A 79 3.84 -8.66 -3.26
C LYS A 79 4.32 -9.05 -4.67
N GLN A 80 3.49 -8.82 -5.68
CA GLN A 80 3.85 -9.10 -7.07
C GLN A 80 5.00 -8.21 -7.56
N THR A 81 4.90 -6.90 -7.31
CA THR A 81 5.94 -5.92 -7.67
C THR A 81 7.27 -6.24 -6.97
N LEU A 82 7.21 -6.61 -5.70
CA LEU A 82 8.35 -7.07 -4.91
C LEU A 82 9.00 -8.31 -5.53
N GLY A 83 8.20 -9.31 -5.91
CA GLY A 83 8.69 -10.52 -6.58
C GLY A 83 9.41 -10.22 -7.91
N CYS A 84 8.84 -9.35 -8.73
CA CYS A 84 9.46 -8.93 -9.99
C CYS A 84 10.79 -8.22 -9.77
N MET A 85 10.84 -7.28 -8.83
CA MET A 85 12.06 -6.50 -8.56
C MET A 85 13.18 -7.36 -7.97
N LEU A 86 12.84 -8.33 -7.12
CA LEU A 86 13.79 -9.33 -6.62
C LEU A 86 14.35 -10.20 -7.76
N ALA A 87 13.49 -10.67 -8.67
CA ALA A 87 13.90 -11.47 -9.81
C ALA A 87 14.82 -10.69 -10.77
N GLU A 88 14.46 -9.45 -11.08
CA GLU A 88 15.24 -8.55 -11.94
C GLU A 88 16.65 -8.30 -11.38
N LYS A 89 16.73 -8.03 -10.07
CA LYS A 89 18.00 -7.79 -9.37
C LYS A 89 18.73 -9.08 -8.98
N LYS A 90 18.18 -10.26 -9.32
CA LYS A 90 18.72 -11.58 -8.96
C LYS A 90 18.98 -11.73 -7.45
N LEU A 91 18.08 -11.19 -6.64
CA LEU A 91 18.13 -11.23 -5.19
C LEU A 91 17.30 -12.39 -4.63
N GLN A 92 17.76 -12.94 -3.51
CA GLN A 92 16.98 -13.92 -2.75
C GLN A 92 15.77 -13.28 -2.08
N LYS A 93 14.73 -14.07 -1.80
CA LYS A 93 13.46 -13.58 -1.21
C LYS A 93 13.67 -12.86 0.12
N GLU A 94 14.64 -13.30 0.92
CA GLU A 94 14.96 -12.74 2.23
C GLU A 94 15.58 -11.33 2.13
N SER A 95 16.07 -10.96 0.94
CA SER A 95 16.59 -9.61 0.66
C SER A 95 15.49 -8.60 0.30
N TRP A 96 14.21 -8.96 0.43
CA TRP A 96 13.08 -8.08 0.12
C TRP A 96 13.15 -6.69 0.77
N PRO A 97 13.68 -6.50 2.01
CA PRO A 97 13.72 -5.16 2.60
C PRO A 97 14.67 -4.20 1.87
N LYS A 98 15.66 -4.74 1.16
CA LYS A 98 16.61 -3.94 0.37
C LYS A 98 15.97 -3.28 -0.84
N VAL A 99 14.87 -3.84 -1.34
CA VAL A 99 14.15 -3.33 -2.53
C VAL A 99 12.83 -2.64 -2.18
N LEU A 100 12.43 -2.62 -0.91
CA LEU A 100 11.12 -2.13 -0.49
C LEU A 100 10.89 -0.65 -0.87
N GLN A 101 11.90 0.20 -0.70
CA GLN A 101 11.81 1.63 -1.07
C GLN A 101 11.66 1.82 -2.59
N GLU A 102 12.34 0.99 -3.38
CA GLU A 102 12.22 1.03 -4.84
C GLU A 102 10.84 0.55 -5.31
N VAL A 103 10.28 -0.47 -4.64
CA VAL A 103 8.92 -0.96 -4.88
C VAL A 103 7.89 0.12 -4.53
N ASP A 104 8.00 0.74 -3.36
CA ASP A 104 7.10 1.84 -2.93
C ASP A 104 7.12 3.00 -3.93
N TYR A 105 8.32 3.42 -4.35
CA TYR A 105 8.44 4.46 -5.38
C TYR A 105 7.82 4.03 -6.70
N SER A 106 8.04 2.78 -7.14
CA SER A 106 7.46 2.27 -8.39
C SER A 106 5.93 2.30 -8.34
N LEU A 107 5.32 1.81 -7.26
CA LEU A 107 3.87 1.83 -7.08
C LEU A 107 3.31 3.27 -7.05
N ASN A 108 4.01 4.21 -6.41
CA ASN A 108 3.59 5.61 -6.35
C ASN A 108 3.75 6.36 -7.68
N THR A 109 4.49 5.81 -8.64
CA THR A 109 4.75 6.45 -9.95
C THR A 109 4.04 5.78 -11.13
N ILE A 110 3.32 4.68 -10.90
CA ILE A 110 2.44 4.06 -11.87
C ILE A 110 1.09 4.80 -11.87
N PRO A 111 0.60 5.27 -13.03
CA PRO A 111 -0.72 5.89 -13.12
C PRO A 111 -1.80 4.88 -12.75
N SER A 112 -2.73 5.28 -11.87
CA SER A 112 -3.96 4.52 -11.70
C SER A 112 -4.75 4.61 -12.99
N ALA A 113 -5.26 3.49 -13.47
CA ALA A 113 -6.00 3.48 -14.71
C ALA A 113 -7.35 4.24 -14.57
N SER A 114 -7.89 4.40 -13.35
CA SER A 114 -9.18 5.08 -13.12
C SER A 114 -9.08 6.60 -13.21
N THR A 115 -7.93 7.15 -12.83
CA THR A 115 -7.70 8.60 -12.80
C THR A 115 -6.73 9.05 -13.89
N GLY A 116 -5.93 8.13 -14.44
CA GLY A 116 -4.79 8.44 -15.31
C GLY A 116 -3.65 9.16 -14.58
N LEU A 117 -3.76 9.37 -13.26
CA LEU A 117 -2.79 10.09 -12.44
C LEU A 117 -2.03 9.13 -11.54
N THR A 118 -0.78 9.47 -11.23
CA THR A 118 0.04 8.71 -10.28
C THR A 118 -0.31 9.13 -8.84
N PRO A 119 -0.26 8.21 -7.85
CA PRO A 119 -0.39 8.57 -6.44
C PRO A 119 0.58 9.68 -6.02
N TYR A 120 1.82 9.67 -6.53
CA TYR A 120 2.80 10.72 -6.29
C TYR A 120 2.31 12.09 -6.76
N LYS A 121 1.73 12.18 -7.95
CA LYS A 121 1.17 13.44 -8.47
C LYS A 121 -0.02 13.90 -7.65
N ILE A 122 -0.87 12.98 -7.21
CA ILE A 122 -2.02 13.31 -6.35
C ILE A 122 -1.54 13.87 -5.00
N MET A 123 -0.52 13.26 -4.40
CA MET A 123 -0.02 13.65 -3.08
C MET A 123 0.82 14.93 -3.09
N PHE A 124 1.67 15.11 -4.11
CA PHE A 124 2.66 16.20 -4.15
C PHE A 124 2.39 17.26 -5.21
N SER A 125 1.35 17.08 -6.04
CA SER A 125 1.02 17.99 -7.17
C SER A 125 2.18 18.18 -8.16
N VAL A 126 3.14 17.25 -8.18
CA VAL A 126 4.32 17.27 -9.06
C VAL A 126 4.41 15.92 -9.76
N ASP A 127 4.76 15.92 -11.04
CA ASP A 127 5.01 14.68 -11.77
C ASP A 127 6.29 14.00 -11.25
N PRO A 128 6.23 12.69 -10.93
CA PRO A 128 7.41 12.00 -10.45
C PRO A 128 8.48 11.92 -11.53
N LYS A 129 9.74 12.06 -11.11
CA LYS A 129 10.88 11.78 -12.00
C LYS A 129 11.05 10.28 -12.09
N ARG A 130 10.79 9.69 -13.26
CA ARG A 130 11.05 8.26 -13.47
C ARG A 130 12.56 8.00 -13.35
N PHE A 131 12.99 7.48 -12.21
CA PHE A 131 14.27 6.76 -12.14
C PHE A 131 14.09 5.49 -12.97
N LEU A 132 14.93 5.32 -13.98
CA LEU A 132 14.85 4.26 -14.98
C LEU A 132 14.71 2.84 -14.40
N THR A 133 14.17 1.95 -15.25
CA THR A 133 14.25 0.45 -15.29
C THR A 133 12.98 -0.36 -15.03
N LEU A 134 11.79 0.23 -14.99
CA LEU A 134 10.58 -0.51 -15.36
C LEU A 134 9.96 0.19 -16.56
N ASP A 135 10.60 0.01 -17.73
CA ASP A 135 9.97 0.35 -18.99
C ASP A 135 8.77 -0.60 -19.17
N PRO A 136 7.52 -0.10 -19.23
CA PRO A 136 6.36 -0.96 -19.50
C PRO A 136 6.49 -1.74 -20.82
N GLY A 137 7.41 -1.31 -21.71
CA GLY A 137 7.74 -1.96 -22.96
C GLY A 137 8.92 -2.95 -22.93
N ASN A 138 9.60 -3.18 -21.79
CA ASN A 138 10.68 -4.19 -21.74
C ASN A 138 10.19 -5.49 -21.09
N HIS A 139 9.91 -6.46 -21.96
CA HIS A 139 9.05 -7.61 -21.79
C HIS A 139 9.66 -8.79 -21.01
N ASN A 140 10.19 -8.58 -19.79
CA ASN A 140 10.63 -9.70 -18.94
C ASN A 140 9.90 -9.81 -17.59
N CYS A 141 9.18 -8.78 -17.16
CA CYS A 141 8.28 -8.84 -15.99
C CYS A 141 6.97 -8.04 -16.16
N ALA A 142 6.80 -7.33 -17.29
CA ALA A 142 5.73 -6.36 -17.56
C ALA A 142 4.38 -6.98 -17.98
N ASN A 143 4.05 -8.18 -17.49
CA ASN A 143 2.72 -8.77 -17.65
C ASN A 143 2.05 -9.04 -16.29
N ILE A 144 2.46 -8.33 -15.24
CA ILE A 144 1.47 -8.03 -14.21
C ILE A 144 0.63 -6.90 -14.80
N ASP A 145 -0.52 -7.32 -15.31
CA ASP A 145 -1.68 -6.52 -15.65
C ASP A 145 -2.18 -5.75 -14.39
N ILE A 146 -1.33 -4.93 -13.74
CA ILE A 146 -1.67 -4.16 -12.53
C ILE A 146 -2.82 -3.19 -12.85
N THR A 147 -2.81 -2.62 -14.06
CA THR A 147 -3.87 -1.77 -14.58
C THR A 147 -5.14 -2.54 -14.94
N ARG A 148 -5.04 -3.79 -15.41
CA ARG A 148 -6.21 -4.60 -15.83
C ARG A 148 -6.87 -5.34 -14.67
N SER A 149 -6.11 -5.83 -13.68
CA SER A 149 -6.65 -6.48 -12.47
C SER A 149 -7.37 -5.50 -11.54
N ALA A 150 -6.92 -4.24 -11.49
CA ALA A 150 -7.60 -3.20 -10.72
C ALA A 150 -8.88 -2.67 -11.40
N MET A 151 -8.98 -2.79 -12.74
CA MET A 151 -10.08 -2.20 -13.53
C MET A 151 -11.13 -3.17 -14.08
N ASN A 152 -10.78 -4.42 -14.43
CA ASN A 152 -11.72 -5.30 -15.14
C ASN A 152 -12.96 -5.65 -14.31
N TYR A 153 -12.92 -5.49 -12.99
CA TYR A 153 -14.10 -5.68 -12.14
C TYR A 153 -15.04 -4.46 -12.07
N HIS A 154 -14.59 -3.27 -12.49
CA HIS A 154 -15.45 -2.08 -12.49
C HIS A 154 -16.38 -2.02 -13.72
N ILE A 155 -16.09 -2.83 -14.76
CA ILE A 155 -16.92 -2.94 -15.96
C ILE A 155 -17.90 -4.13 -15.85
N GLN A 156 -17.49 -5.27 -15.28
CA GLN A 156 -18.38 -6.45 -15.17
C GLN A 156 -19.55 -6.29 -14.18
N SER A 157 -19.50 -5.33 -13.24
CA SER A 157 -20.61 -5.05 -12.33
C SER A 157 -21.60 -3.99 -12.83
N ARG A 158 -21.35 -3.39 -14.01
CA ARG A 158 -22.29 -2.43 -14.64
C ARG A 158 -23.19 -3.06 -15.70
N ASP A 159 -22.82 -4.23 -16.24
CA ASP A 159 -23.54 -4.87 -17.35
C ASP A 159 -24.33 -6.14 -16.96
N THR A 160 -24.53 -6.40 -15.66
CA THR A 160 -25.35 -7.55 -15.18
C THR A 160 -26.68 -7.15 -14.53
N ASN A 161 -27.16 -5.93 -14.76
CA ASN A 161 -28.54 -5.53 -14.48
C ASN A 161 -29.16 -4.84 -15.71
N ALA A 162 -29.43 -5.63 -16.75
CA ALA A 162 -30.42 -5.34 -17.79
C ALA A 162 -31.20 -6.62 -18.10
#